data_AF-A0A1V6BJX4-F1
#
_entry.id   AF-A0A1V6BJX4-F1
#
_cell.length_a   1.000
_cell.length_b   1.000
_cell.length_c   1.000
_cell.angle_alpha   90.00
_cell.angle_beta   90.00
_cell.angle_gamma   90.00
#
_symmetry.space_group_name_H-M   'P 1'
#
loop_
_entity.id
_entity.type
_entity.pdbx_description
1 polymer ?
#
loop_
_entity_poly.entity_id
_entity_poly.type
_entity_poly.pdbx_seq_one_letter_code
_entity_poly.pdbx_strand_id
1 'polypeptide(L)'
;MTDIRNIVTTSDGSHTIYVPELKEHYHSIHGAVQESKHIFINNGFDVCKAEPVKIFEVGFGTGLNALLTAIRSINSKRQVYYTSIEKYPLDKSVTDVLNHAVFAGPQGETLYKQIHNAQPGIMTPVCSTFNIEKIIGDLVTDLLSGSYDLIYFDAFGPDKQPEIWSLQVFEKISAITKPGGILVTYSCKGDVKRKLREVGFDTMLCPGPPGKRHILRACKI
;
A
#
# COMPACT_ATOMS: atom_id res chain seq x y z
N MET A 1 19.91 3.87 -3.42
CA MET A 1 20.01 3.75 -1.95
C MET A 1 19.40 4.99 -1.36
N THR A 2 18.42 4.82 -0.48
CA THR A 2 17.67 5.93 0.11
C THR A 2 18.45 6.52 1.27
N ASP A 3 18.81 7.80 1.19
CA ASP A 3 19.61 8.49 2.21
C ASP A 3 18.72 8.98 3.37
N ILE A 4 19.13 8.77 4.62
CA ILE A 4 18.44 9.28 5.83
C ILE A 4 18.26 10.80 5.78
N ARG A 5 19.16 11.52 5.09
CA ARG A 5 19.06 12.97 4.87
C ARG A 5 17.81 13.41 4.10
N ASN A 6 17.10 12.48 3.47
CA ASN A 6 15.89 12.77 2.71
C ASN A 6 14.58 12.54 3.49
N ILE A 7 14.66 12.27 4.79
CA ILE A 7 13.46 12.18 5.63
C ILE A 7 12.87 13.58 5.85
N VAL A 8 11.57 13.71 5.62
CA VAL A 8 10.82 14.96 5.73
C VAL A 8 9.63 14.75 6.66
N THR A 9 9.44 15.67 7.61
CA THR A 9 8.25 15.69 8.46
C THR A 9 7.07 16.29 7.69
N THR A 10 5.98 15.55 7.59
CA THR A 10 4.74 15.99 6.92
C THR A 10 3.85 16.81 7.87
N SER A 11 2.76 17.37 7.35
CA SER A 11 1.89 18.28 8.12
C SER A 11 1.16 17.60 9.29
N ASP A 12 1.01 16.27 9.28
CA ASP A 12 0.46 15.51 10.41
C ASP A 12 1.54 15.03 11.41
N GLY A 13 2.78 15.46 11.22
CA GLY A 13 3.94 15.10 12.04
C GLY A 13 4.60 13.77 11.67
N SER A 14 4.01 12.99 10.77
CA SER A 14 4.61 11.71 10.34
C SER A 14 5.71 11.92 9.30
N HIS A 15 6.68 11.02 9.26
CA HIS A 15 7.78 11.06 8.32
C HIS A 15 7.35 10.57 6.93
N THR A 16 7.85 11.24 5.90
CA THR A 16 7.92 10.74 4.52
C THR A 16 9.38 10.78 4.08
N ILE A 17 9.69 10.19 2.91
CA ILE A 17 11.03 10.23 2.34
C ILE A 17 10.95 10.86 0.97
N TYR A 18 11.83 11.83 0.70
CA TYR A 18 12.01 12.39 -0.62
C TYR A 18 12.97 11.53 -1.46
N VAL A 19 12.62 11.29 -2.73
CA VAL A 19 13.44 10.55 -3.68
C VAL A 19 13.90 11.53 -4.77
N PRO A 20 15.14 12.05 -4.70
CA PRO A 20 15.63 13.08 -5.63
C PRO A 20 15.54 12.67 -7.10
N GLU A 21 15.79 11.40 -7.40
CA GLU A 21 15.78 10.85 -8.76
C GLU A 21 14.38 10.92 -9.39
N LEU A 22 13.34 10.74 -8.57
CA LEU A 22 11.94 10.82 -8.99
C LEU A 22 11.36 12.22 -8.79
N LYS A 23 12.01 13.09 -8.03
CA LYS A 23 11.46 14.37 -7.56
C LYS A 23 10.07 14.17 -6.96
N GLU A 24 9.94 13.18 -6.08
CA GLU A 24 8.69 12.76 -5.46
C GLU A 24 8.94 12.24 -4.04
N HIS A 25 7.89 12.25 -3.21
CA HIS A 25 7.93 11.69 -1.85
C HIS A 25 7.19 10.35 -1.81
N TYR A 26 7.58 9.46 -0.91
CA TYR A 26 6.87 8.18 -0.67
C TYR A 26 5.40 8.37 -0.29
N HIS A 27 5.08 9.46 0.41
CA HIS A 27 3.71 9.84 0.79
C HIS A 27 3.53 11.36 0.69
N SER A 28 2.28 11.82 0.70
CA SER A 28 1.93 13.24 0.71
C SER A 28 2.58 14.03 1.85
N ILE A 29 3.08 15.22 1.53
CA ILE A 29 3.58 16.20 2.50
C ILE A 29 2.47 16.78 3.40
N HIS A 30 1.21 16.60 3.03
CA HIS A 30 0.06 17.02 3.84
C HIS A 30 -0.24 16.07 5.01
N GLY A 31 0.40 14.90 5.06
CA GLY A 31 0.28 13.95 6.16
C GLY A 31 0.32 12.52 5.66
N ALA A 32 1.42 11.80 5.90
CA ALA A 32 1.58 10.44 5.41
C ALA A 32 0.60 9.48 6.10
N VAL A 33 0.52 9.52 7.44
CA VAL A 33 -0.38 8.67 8.22
C VAL A 33 -1.84 9.00 7.93
N GLN A 34 -2.20 10.28 7.86
CA GLN A 34 -3.57 10.70 7.57
C GLN A 34 -4.01 10.27 6.16
N GLU A 35 -3.16 10.46 5.16
CA GLU A 35 -3.42 10.02 3.79
C GLU A 35 -3.60 8.50 3.72
N SER A 36 -2.65 7.73 4.26
CA SER A 36 -2.72 6.26 4.22
C SER A 36 -3.94 5.71 4.94
N LYS A 37 -4.30 6.27 6.11
CA LYS A 37 -5.54 5.91 6.81
C LYS A 37 -6.77 6.18 5.94
N HIS A 38 -6.84 7.35 5.30
CA HIS A 38 -8.00 7.71 4.47
C HIS A 38 -8.14 6.81 3.24
N ILE A 39 -7.03 6.57 2.53
CA ILE A 39 -7.05 5.84 1.25
C ILE A 39 -7.17 4.34 1.47
N PHE A 40 -6.22 3.76 2.21
CA PHE A 40 -6.06 2.31 2.27
C PHE A 40 -6.92 1.68 3.36
N ILE A 41 -7.08 2.34 4.51
CA ILE A 41 -7.90 1.80 5.60
C ILE A 41 -9.39 2.14 5.38
N ASN A 42 -9.75 3.42 5.34
CA ASN A 42 -11.15 3.84 5.32
C ASN A 42 -11.83 3.50 3.99
N ASN A 43 -11.15 3.68 2.85
CA ASN A 43 -11.71 3.43 1.53
C ASN A 43 -11.35 2.05 0.95
N GLY A 44 -10.41 1.33 1.57
CA GLY A 44 -10.03 -0.04 1.22
C GLY A 44 -10.49 -1.04 2.28
N PHE A 45 -9.70 -1.21 3.35
CA PHE A 45 -9.89 -2.25 4.37
C PHE A 45 -11.30 -2.31 4.94
N ASP A 46 -11.84 -1.17 5.37
CA ASP A 46 -13.15 -1.06 6.04
C ASP A 46 -14.33 -1.29 5.07
N VAL A 47 -14.09 -1.06 3.78
CA VAL A 47 -15.07 -1.26 2.71
C VAL A 47 -15.10 -2.71 2.28
N CYS A 48 -13.93 -3.35 2.14
CA CYS A 48 -13.83 -4.77 1.81
C CYS A 48 -14.50 -5.62 2.89
N LYS A 49 -15.40 -6.54 2.50
CA LYS A 49 -16.19 -7.36 3.44
C LYS A 49 -15.68 -8.80 3.62
N ALA A 50 -14.62 -9.20 2.92
CA ALA A 50 -14.06 -10.55 3.00
C ALA A 50 -13.56 -10.90 4.40
N GLU A 51 -13.83 -12.10 4.90
CA GLU A 51 -13.30 -12.58 6.19
C GLU A 51 -12.91 -14.06 6.03
N PRO A 52 -11.61 -14.42 6.15
CA PRO A 52 -10.45 -13.54 6.27
C PRO A 52 -10.25 -12.64 5.04
N VAL A 53 -9.54 -11.52 5.19
CA VAL A 53 -9.17 -10.65 4.05
C VAL A 53 -7.76 -10.94 3.57
N LYS A 54 -7.62 -11.15 2.25
CA LYS A 54 -6.32 -11.26 1.58
C LYS A 54 -6.01 -9.96 0.86
N ILE A 55 -4.91 -9.31 1.22
CA ILE A 55 -4.51 -8.01 0.71
C ILE A 55 -3.24 -8.17 -0.12
N PHE A 56 -3.20 -7.55 -1.30
CA PHE A 56 -1.97 -7.38 -2.08
C PHE A 56 -1.60 -5.91 -2.16
N GLU A 57 -0.38 -5.56 -1.75
CA GLU A 57 0.16 -4.20 -1.86
C GLU A 57 1.22 -4.13 -2.97
N VAL A 58 1.03 -3.15 -3.86
CA VAL A 58 2.04 -2.73 -4.84
C VAL A 58 2.86 -1.63 -4.20
N GLY A 59 4.13 -1.91 -3.91
CA GLY A 59 5.05 -0.98 -3.24
C GLY A 59 4.94 -1.09 -1.72
N PHE A 60 5.82 -1.88 -1.10
CA PHE A 60 5.88 -1.95 0.36
C PHE A 60 6.41 -0.65 0.98
N GLY A 61 7.37 -0.01 0.30
CA GLY A 61 7.98 1.24 0.69
C GLY A 61 8.42 1.29 2.15
N THR A 62 7.74 2.13 2.92
CA THR A 62 8.06 2.38 4.34
C THR A 62 7.40 1.39 5.31
N GLY A 63 6.52 0.51 4.83
CA GLY A 63 5.71 -0.39 5.65
C GLY A 63 4.51 0.28 6.34
N LEU A 64 4.21 1.55 6.04
CA LEU A 64 3.15 2.32 6.69
C LEU A 64 1.76 1.68 6.54
N ASN A 65 1.36 1.31 5.32
CA ASN A 65 0.04 0.73 5.09
C ASN A 65 -0.11 -0.64 5.76
N ALA A 66 0.95 -1.45 5.77
CA ALA A 66 0.99 -2.72 6.49
C ALA A 66 0.82 -2.52 8.00
N LEU A 67 1.56 -1.57 8.60
CA LEU A 67 1.45 -1.22 10.02
C LEU A 67 0.02 -0.76 10.39
N LEU A 68 -0.55 0.15 9.61
CA LEU A 68 -1.90 0.65 9.84
C LEU A 68 -2.96 -0.46 9.69
N THR A 69 -2.75 -1.36 8.74
CA THR A 69 -3.63 -2.52 8.53
C THR A 69 -3.54 -3.50 9.70
N ALA A 70 -2.35 -3.78 10.21
CA ALA A 70 -2.15 -4.64 11.38
C ALA A 70 -2.81 -4.07 12.65
N ILE A 71 -2.73 -2.75 12.87
CA ILE A 71 -3.48 -2.12 13.97
C ILE A 71 -4.99 -2.23 13.74
N ARG A 72 -5.45 -2.01 12.50
CA ARG A 72 -6.87 -2.09 12.19
C ARG A 72 -7.42 -3.52 12.37
N SER A 73 -6.65 -4.53 11.98
CA SER A 73 -7.03 -5.94 12.11
C SER A 73 -7.22 -6.36 13.58
N ILE A 74 -6.34 -5.88 14.47
CA ILE A 74 -6.46 -6.10 15.92
C ILE A 74 -7.75 -5.46 16.44
N ASN A 75 -7.99 -4.20 16.09
CA ASN A 75 -9.15 -3.44 16.56
C ASN A 75 -10.48 -4.02 16.06
N SER A 76 -10.51 -4.54 14.82
CA SER A 76 -11.71 -5.16 14.24
C SER A 76 -11.79 -6.68 14.47
N LYS A 77 -10.76 -7.29 15.08
CA LYS A 77 -10.61 -8.75 15.26
C LYS A 77 -10.73 -9.55 13.96
N ARG A 78 -10.27 -8.97 12.84
CA ARG A 78 -10.39 -9.53 11.49
C ARG A 78 -9.09 -10.20 11.09
N GLN A 79 -9.16 -11.40 10.52
CA GLN A 79 -7.97 -12.11 10.06
C GLN A 79 -7.47 -11.53 8.74
N VAL A 80 -6.18 -11.21 8.69
CA VAL A 80 -5.52 -10.59 7.53
C VAL A 80 -4.34 -11.44 7.08
N TYR A 81 -4.31 -11.70 5.77
CA TYR A 81 -3.15 -12.21 5.04
C TYR A 81 -2.68 -11.13 4.08
N TYR A 82 -1.54 -10.53 4.39
CA TYR A 82 -1.00 -9.39 3.68
C TYR A 82 0.19 -9.83 2.82
N THR A 83 0.15 -9.55 1.53
CA THR A 83 1.28 -9.78 0.64
C THR A 83 1.67 -8.44 0.02
N SER A 84 2.95 -8.08 0.07
CA SER A 84 3.46 -6.88 -0.63
C SER A 84 4.52 -7.26 -1.64
N ILE A 85 4.65 -6.50 -2.73
CA ILE A 85 5.79 -6.58 -3.64
C ILE A 85 6.57 -5.26 -3.62
N GLU A 86 7.89 -5.35 -3.51
CA GLU A 86 8.80 -4.20 -3.50
C GLU A 86 10.07 -4.50 -4.29
N LYS A 87 10.39 -3.62 -5.24
CA LYS A 87 11.56 -3.79 -6.11
C LYS A 87 12.85 -3.33 -5.41
N TYR A 88 12.74 -2.28 -4.60
CA TYR A 88 13.88 -1.66 -3.92
C TYR A 88 13.56 -1.45 -2.44
N PRO A 89 13.62 -2.51 -1.61
CA PRO A 89 13.37 -2.39 -0.18
C PRO A 89 14.28 -1.34 0.46
N LEU A 90 13.71 -0.54 1.36
CA LEU A 90 14.48 0.44 2.13
C LEU A 90 15.47 -0.25 3.06
N ASP A 91 16.65 0.36 3.20
CA ASP A 91 17.64 -0.09 4.17
C ASP A 91 17.12 0.03 5.60
N LYS A 92 17.50 -0.94 6.45
CA LYS A 92 17.07 -0.98 7.85
C LYS A 92 17.43 0.31 8.61
N SER A 93 18.57 0.93 8.29
CA SER A 93 18.99 2.20 8.88
C SER A 93 18.02 3.36 8.61
N VAL A 94 17.28 3.31 7.50
CA VAL A 94 16.23 4.27 7.16
C VAL A 94 14.94 3.92 7.89
N THR A 95 14.50 2.65 7.83
CA THR A 95 13.24 2.24 8.45
C THR A 95 13.28 2.38 9.98
N ASP A 96 14.43 2.13 10.61
CA ASP A 96 14.60 2.24 12.07
C ASP A 96 14.39 3.67 12.61
N VAL A 97 14.54 4.70 11.77
CA VAL A 97 14.40 6.12 12.16
C VAL A 97 13.08 6.75 11.72
N LEU A 98 12.23 6.02 10.99
CA LEU A 98 10.89 6.49 10.65
C LEU A 98 10.00 6.48 11.89
N ASN A 99 9.21 7.55 12.07
CA ASN A 99 8.39 7.75 13.26
C ASN A 99 6.98 7.15 13.16
N HIS A 100 6.71 6.28 12.20
CA HIS A 100 5.36 5.78 11.90
C HIS A 100 4.73 5.04 13.09
N ALA A 101 5.54 4.28 13.82
CA ALA A 101 5.12 3.55 15.02
C ALA A 101 4.46 4.44 16.08
N VAL A 102 4.87 5.72 16.19
CA VAL A 102 4.32 6.69 17.15
C VAL A 102 2.82 6.93 16.89
N PHE A 103 2.39 6.82 15.65
CA PHE A 103 0.99 7.06 15.24
C PHE A 103 0.12 5.79 15.22
N ALA A 104 0.70 4.65 15.61
CA ALA A 104 0.09 3.33 15.61
C ALA A 104 -0.31 2.85 17.03
N GLY A 105 -0.22 3.73 18.04
CA GLY A 105 -0.62 3.41 19.41
C GLY A 105 0.36 2.48 20.14
N PRO A 106 -0.06 1.91 21.30
CA PRO A 106 0.87 1.22 22.22
C PRO A 106 1.61 0.02 21.62
N GLN A 107 1.02 -0.65 20.64
CA GLN A 107 1.63 -1.83 19.98
C GLN A 107 2.42 -1.45 18.72
N GLY A 108 2.42 -0.17 18.33
CA GLY A 108 2.97 0.32 17.07
C GLY A 108 4.44 -0.04 16.87
N GLU A 109 5.29 0.18 17.87
CA GLU A 109 6.72 -0.13 17.76
C GLU A 109 6.99 -1.62 17.57
N THR A 110 6.31 -2.47 18.36
CA THR A 110 6.48 -3.93 18.28
C THR A 110 6.03 -4.44 16.92
N LEU A 111 4.84 -4.03 16.45
CA LEU A 111 4.32 -4.45 15.16
C LEU A 111 5.21 -3.96 14.01
N TYR A 112 5.66 -2.70 14.06
CA TYR A 112 6.54 -2.14 13.03
C TYR A 112 7.84 -2.94 12.92
N LYS A 113 8.49 -3.23 14.06
CA LYS A 113 9.70 -4.08 14.09
C LYS A 113 9.44 -5.48 13.54
N GLN A 114 8.35 -6.12 13.95
CA GLN A 114 8.00 -7.46 13.46
C GLN A 114 7.71 -7.48 11.95
N ILE A 115 7.00 -6.49 11.42
CA ILE A 115 6.74 -6.32 9.99
C ILE A 115 8.05 -6.16 9.21
N HIS A 116 8.96 -5.30 9.68
CA HIS A 116 10.25 -5.09 9.01
C HIS A 116 11.18 -6.30 9.13
N ASN A 117 11.14 -7.05 10.24
CA ASN A 117 11.93 -8.26 10.44
C ASN A 117 11.36 -9.51 9.76
N ALA A 118 10.11 -9.49 9.26
CA ALA A 118 9.54 -10.61 8.54
C ALA A 118 10.41 -10.98 7.33
N GLN A 119 10.69 -12.28 7.16
CA GLN A 119 11.58 -12.76 6.11
C GLN A 119 10.88 -12.66 4.74
N PRO A 120 11.56 -12.11 3.71
CA PRO A 120 11.00 -12.08 2.36
C PRO A 120 10.66 -13.48 1.81
N GLY A 121 9.55 -13.58 1.07
CA GLY A 121 9.06 -14.82 0.45
C GLY A 121 8.47 -15.85 1.43
N ILE A 122 8.26 -15.47 2.69
CA ILE A 122 7.66 -16.34 3.71
C ILE A 122 6.51 -15.62 4.40
N MET A 123 5.31 -16.22 4.33
CA MET A 123 4.16 -15.77 5.11
C MET A 123 4.43 -15.94 6.61
N THR A 124 4.59 -14.81 7.30
CA THR A 124 5.02 -14.74 8.70
C THR A 124 3.91 -14.14 9.57
N PRO A 125 3.52 -14.79 10.68
CA PRO A 125 2.60 -14.19 11.65
C PRO A 125 3.29 -13.03 12.38
N VAL A 126 2.69 -11.84 12.30
CA VAL A 126 3.15 -10.65 13.06
C VAL A 126 2.42 -10.58 14.39
N CYS A 127 1.10 -10.79 14.36
CA CYS A 127 0.24 -10.89 15.53
C CYS A 127 -0.92 -11.87 15.28
N SER A 128 -1.82 -12.05 16.24
CA SER A 128 -2.92 -13.01 16.16
C SER A 128 -3.94 -12.76 15.05
N THR A 129 -3.95 -11.58 14.43
CA THR A 129 -4.89 -11.19 13.37
C THR A 129 -4.21 -10.78 12.06
N PHE A 130 -2.87 -10.75 12.02
CA PHE A 130 -2.13 -10.22 10.88
C PHE A 130 -0.91 -11.08 10.55
N ASN A 131 -0.89 -11.54 9.30
CA ASN A 131 0.21 -12.28 8.70
C ASN A 131 0.73 -11.49 7.51
N ILE A 132 2.04 -11.51 7.29
CA ILE A 132 2.66 -10.79 6.18
C ILE A 132 3.65 -11.66 5.40
N GLU A 133 3.61 -11.55 4.09
CA GLU A 133 4.64 -11.99 3.17
C GLU A 133 5.15 -10.78 2.37
N LYS A 134 6.46 -10.59 2.35
CA LYS A 134 7.09 -9.53 1.55
C LYS A 134 7.83 -10.16 0.37
N ILE A 135 7.42 -9.84 -0.84
CA ILE A 135 8.08 -10.26 -2.06
C ILE A 135 9.08 -9.17 -2.46
N ILE A 136 10.35 -9.54 -2.64
CA ILE A 136 11.33 -8.66 -3.26
C ILE A 136 11.32 -8.99 -4.76
N GLY A 137 10.81 -8.08 -5.58
CA GLY A 137 10.58 -8.35 -7.00
C GLY A 137 10.08 -7.13 -7.78
N ASP A 138 10.08 -7.25 -9.09
CA ASP A 138 9.64 -6.20 -10.01
C ASP A 138 8.28 -6.58 -10.61
N LEU A 139 7.23 -5.88 -10.19
CA LEU A 139 5.86 -6.08 -10.68
C LEU A 139 5.75 -5.99 -12.22
N VAL A 140 6.61 -5.20 -12.87
CA VAL A 140 6.60 -5.02 -14.33
C VAL A 140 7.02 -6.32 -15.03
N THR A 141 8.06 -6.99 -14.54
CA THR A 141 8.63 -8.19 -15.19
C THR A 141 8.10 -9.49 -14.60
N ASP A 142 7.89 -9.53 -13.30
CA ASP A 142 7.67 -10.77 -12.57
C ASP A 142 6.22 -11.24 -12.70
N LEU A 143 6.04 -12.55 -12.63
CA LEU A 143 4.70 -13.14 -12.61
C LEU A 143 4.12 -13.03 -11.21
N LEU A 144 2.85 -12.65 -11.14
CA LEU A 144 2.10 -12.67 -9.89
C LEU A 144 1.30 -13.95 -9.76
N SER A 145 1.18 -14.43 -8.53
CA SER A 145 0.30 -15.53 -8.19
C SER A 145 -0.52 -15.16 -6.95
N GLY A 146 -1.55 -15.96 -6.69
CA GLY A 146 -2.46 -15.76 -5.56
C GLY A 146 -3.81 -15.20 -5.99
N SER A 147 -4.63 -14.93 -4.97
CA SER A 147 -6.01 -14.50 -5.14
C SER A 147 -6.41 -13.62 -3.96
N TYR A 148 -6.66 -12.34 -4.25
CA TYR A 148 -6.78 -11.28 -3.25
C TYR A 148 -8.15 -10.61 -3.30
N ASP A 149 -8.61 -10.18 -2.14
CA ASP A 149 -9.89 -9.51 -1.92
C ASP A 149 -9.74 -7.99 -2.03
N LEU A 150 -8.52 -7.49 -1.77
CA LEU A 150 -8.22 -6.07 -1.70
C LEU A 150 -6.81 -5.80 -2.22
N ILE A 151 -6.69 -4.83 -3.12
CA ILE A 151 -5.43 -4.38 -3.70
C ILE A 151 -5.17 -2.95 -3.21
N TYR A 152 -4.02 -2.75 -2.57
CA TYR A 152 -3.45 -1.44 -2.33
C TYR A 152 -2.49 -1.13 -3.46
N PHE A 153 -2.89 -0.25 -4.37
CA PHE A 153 -2.03 0.13 -5.48
C PHE A 153 -1.32 1.44 -5.12
N ASP A 154 -0.17 1.32 -4.44
CA ASP A 154 0.59 2.41 -3.83
C ASP A 154 2.00 2.56 -4.43
N ALA A 155 2.05 2.73 -5.74
CA ALA A 155 3.28 3.04 -6.47
C ALA A 155 3.54 4.55 -6.55
N PHE A 156 4.75 4.97 -6.92
CA PHE A 156 4.99 6.36 -7.33
C PHE A 156 4.13 6.75 -8.53
N GLY A 157 3.89 8.05 -8.71
CA GLY A 157 2.87 8.58 -9.61
C GLY A 157 3.06 8.13 -11.07
N PRO A 158 1.99 8.10 -11.88
CA PRO A 158 2.09 7.68 -13.28
C PRO A 158 3.04 8.51 -14.15
N ASP A 159 3.38 9.73 -13.74
CA ASP A 159 4.38 10.55 -14.46
C ASP A 159 5.82 10.19 -14.06
N LYS A 160 6.00 9.53 -12.90
CA LYS A 160 7.30 9.18 -12.33
C LYS A 160 7.71 7.76 -12.68
N GLN A 161 6.76 6.84 -12.66
CA GLN A 161 6.98 5.43 -12.98
C GLN A 161 5.89 4.91 -13.93
N PRO A 162 5.76 5.42 -15.16
CA PRO A 162 4.69 5.04 -16.08
C PRO A 162 4.57 3.53 -16.34
N GLU A 163 5.68 2.79 -16.26
CA GLU A 163 5.76 1.35 -16.46
C GLU A 163 4.90 0.55 -15.49
N ILE A 164 4.79 0.97 -14.23
CA ILE A 164 3.97 0.28 -13.23
C ILE A 164 2.47 0.54 -13.43
N TRP A 165 2.11 1.62 -14.14
CA TRP A 165 0.73 1.97 -14.52
C TRP A 165 0.37 1.52 -15.94
N SER A 166 1.13 0.57 -16.49
CA SER A 166 0.90 -0.01 -17.80
C SER A 166 -0.34 -0.92 -17.81
N LEU A 167 -0.89 -1.17 -19.00
CA LEU A 167 -2.02 -2.08 -19.15
C LEU A 167 -1.62 -3.50 -18.70
N GLN A 168 -0.40 -3.93 -19.04
CA GLN A 168 0.14 -5.25 -18.69
C GLN A 168 0.20 -5.46 -17.17
N VAL A 169 0.59 -4.44 -16.40
CA VAL A 169 0.55 -4.53 -14.94
C VAL A 169 -0.90 -4.63 -14.44
N PHE A 170 -1.83 -3.84 -15.00
CA PHE A 170 -3.23 -3.96 -14.62
C PHE A 170 -3.87 -5.29 -15.00
N GLU A 171 -3.44 -5.94 -16.09
CA GLU A 171 -3.85 -7.31 -16.45
C GLU A 171 -3.40 -8.30 -15.38
N LYS A 172 -2.14 -8.21 -14.91
CA LYS A 172 -1.64 -9.04 -13.80
C LYS A 172 -2.43 -8.81 -12.52
N ILE A 173 -2.67 -7.55 -12.16
CA ILE A 173 -3.46 -7.20 -10.95
C ILE A 173 -4.89 -7.71 -11.06
N SER A 174 -5.53 -7.55 -12.22
CA SER A 174 -6.85 -8.09 -12.50
C SER A 174 -6.88 -9.61 -12.32
N ALA A 175 -5.88 -10.32 -12.84
CA ALA A 175 -5.82 -11.78 -12.77
C ALA A 175 -5.72 -12.34 -11.34
N ILE A 176 -5.06 -11.61 -10.43
CA ILE A 176 -4.95 -11.99 -9.02
C ILE A 176 -6.07 -11.41 -8.14
N THR A 177 -6.95 -10.58 -8.68
CA THR A 177 -8.06 -9.99 -7.92
C THR A 177 -9.31 -10.86 -8.09
N LYS A 178 -9.94 -11.26 -6.98
CA LYS A 178 -11.19 -12.02 -7.03
C LYS A 178 -12.33 -11.19 -7.63
N PRO A 179 -13.33 -11.81 -8.26
CA PRO A 179 -14.60 -11.13 -8.56
C PRO A 179 -15.18 -10.48 -7.29
N GLY A 180 -15.60 -9.22 -7.40
CA GLY A 180 -16.02 -8.39 -6.26
C GLY A 180 -14.88 -7.83 -5.39
N GLY A 181 -13.62 -8.20 -5.70
CA GLY A 181 -12.43 -7.67 -5.05
C GLY A 181 -12.20 -6.20 -5.38
N ILE A 182 -11.58 -5.47 -4.46
CA ILE A 182 -11.46 -4.01 -4.54
C ILE A 182 -10.01 -3.63 -4.81
N LEU A 183 -9.78 -2.63 -5.65
CA LEU A 183 -8.51 -1.91 -5.76
C LEU A 183 -8.70 -0.48 -5.26
N VAL A 184 -7.76 0.01 -4.46
CA VAL A 184 -7.72 1.42 -4.05
C VAL A 184 -6.38 2.05 -4.40
N THR A 185 -6.42 3.31 -4.83
CA THR A 185 -5.21 4.09 -5.13
C THR A 185 -5.47 5.58 -4.99
N TYR A 186 -4.41 6.33 -4.73
CA TYR A 186 -4.47 7.79 -4.70
C TYR A 186 -4.61 8.41 -6.11
N SER A 187 -4.24 7.70 -7.17
CA SER A 187 -4.20 8.24 -8.53
C SER A 187 -5.57 8.22 -9.21
N CYS A 188 -6.06 9.38 -9.65
CA CYS A 188 -7.34 9.53 -10.36
C CYS A 188 -7.20 9.85 -11.86
N LYS A 189 -6.02 9.65 -12.45
CA LYS A 189 -5.78 10.01 -13.85
C LYS A 189 -6.74 9.30 -14.80
N GLY A 190 -7.13 10.00 -15.87
CA GLY A 190 -8.05 9.48 -16.87
C GLY A 190 -7.58 8.16 -17.48
N ASP A 191 -6.29 8.07 -17.78
CA ASP A 191 -5.67 6.88 -18.36
C ASP A 191 -5.69 5.67 -17.40
N VAL A 192 -5.42 5.88 -16.11
CA VAL A 192 -5.52 4.83 -15.08
C VAL A 192 -6.94 4.26 -15.01
N LYS A 193 -7.96 5.12 -14.97
CA LYS A 193 -9.36 4.70 -14.96
C LYS A 193 -9.74 3.90 -16.21
N ARG A 194 -9.27 4.31 -17.38
CA ARG A 194 -9.54 3.63 -18.65
C ARG A 194 -8.93 2.23 -18.65
N LYS A 195 -7.65 2.10 -18.31
CA LYS A 195 -6.96 0.80 -18.24
C LYS A 195 -7.60 -0.15 -17.22
N LEU A 196 -7.98 0.34 -16.05
CA LEU A 196 -8.70 -0.46 -15.06
C LEU A 196 -10.04 -0.99 -15.59
N ARG A 197 -10.80 -0.16 -16.32
CA ARG A 197 -12.04 -0.62 -16.98
C ARG A 197 -11.77 -1.65 -18.06
N GLU A 198 -10.72 -1.45 -18.85
CA GLU A 198 -10.30 -2.38 -19.90
C GLU A 198 -9.98 -3.77 -19.36
N VAL A 199 -9.37 -3.85 -18.18
CA VAL A 199 -9.07 -5.13 -17.51
C VAL A 199 -10.21 -5.60 -16.57
N GLY A 200 -11.43 -5.07 -16.75
CA GLY A 200 -12.63 -5.58 -16.09
C GLY A 200 -12.79 -5.14 -14.63
N PHE A 201 -12.46 -3.89 -14.31
CA PHE A 201 -12.91 -3.23 -13.08
C PHE A 201 -13.95 -2.15 -13.38
N ASP A 202 -14.98 -2.06 -12.55
CA ASP A 202 -15.78 -0.83 -12.45
C ASP A 202 -15.06 0.20 -11.57
N THR A 203 -15.07 1.47 -11.94
CA THR A 203 -14.28 2.51 -11.26
C THR A 203 -15.14 3.64 -10.71
N MET A 204 -14.84 4.04 -9.48
CA MET A 204 -15.58 5.06 -8.73
C MET A 204 -14.61 6.07 -8.11
N LEU A 205 -14.93 7.36 -8.24
CA LEU A 205 -14.22 8.42 -7.54
C LEU A 205 -14.75 8.52 -6.10
N CYS A 206 -13.84 8.53 -5.13
CA CYS A 206 -14.17 8.77 -3.73
C CYS A 206 -13.56 10.12 -3.28
N PRO A 207 -14.11 10.78 -2.25
CA PRO A 207 -13.50 12.00 -1.69
C PRO A 207 -12.04 11.74 -1.28
N GLY A 208 -11.15 12.67 -1.60
CA GLY A 208 -9.73 12.56 -1.23
C GLY A 208 -9.43 13.07 0.18
N PRO A 209 -8.23 12.76 0.71
CA PRO A 209 -7.71 13.35 1.95
C PRO A 209 -7.30 14.83 1.75
N PRO A 210 -6.94 15.56 2.81
CA PRO A 210 -6.39 16.91 2.68
C PRO A 210 -5.28 17.01 1.63
N GLY A 211 -5.39 18.00 0.75
CA GLY A 211 -4.48 18.19 -0.39
C GLY A 211 -4.87 17.41 -1.66
N LYS A 212 -5.89 16.53 -1.63
CA LYS A 212 -6.38 15.80 -2.81
C LYS A 212 -7.90 15.87 -2.92
N ARG A 213 -8.42 16.17 -4.11
CA ARG A 213 -9.87 16.27 -4.34
C ARG A 213 -10.55 14.91 -4.35
N HIS A 214 -9.95 13.94 -5.02
CA HIS A 214 -10.49 12.60 -5.16
C HIS A 214 -9.38 11.55 -5.03
N ILE A 215 -9.80 10.33 -4.71
CA ILE A 215 -9.04 9.10 -4.83
C ILE A 215 -9.85 8.11 -5.69
N LEU A 216 -9.23 7.02 -6.12
CA LEU A 216 -9.87 6.03 -6.97
C LEU A 216 -10.07 4.73 -6.20
N ARG A 217 -11.31 4.23 -6.24
CA ARG A 217 -11.64 2.85 -5.90
C ARG A 217 -12.17 2.13 -7.12
N ALA A 218 -11.77 0.89 -7.33
CA ALA A 218 -12.24 0.05 -8.42
C ALA A 218 -12.70 -1.30 -7.88
N CYS A 219 -13.75 -1.88 -8.46
CA CYS A 219 -14.30 -3.18 -8.08
C CYS A 219 -14.17 -4.14 -9.26
N LYS A 220 -13.61 -5.33 -9.03
CA LYS A 220 -13.46 -6.36 -10.06
C LYS A 220 -14.84 -6.92 -10.41
N ILE A 221 -15.19 -6.88 -11.69
CA ILE A 221 -16.45 -7.42 -12.22
C ILE A 221 -16.30 -8.93 -12.44
#